data_AF-A0A662PZH3-F1
#
_entry.id   AF-A0A662PZH3-F1
#
_cell.length_a   1.000
_cell.length_b   1.000
_cell.length_c   1.000
_cell.angle_alpha   90.00
_cell.angle_beta   90.00
_cell.angle_gamma   90.00
#
_symmetry.space_group_name_H-M   'P 1'
#
loop_
_entity.id
_entity.type
_entity.pdbx_description
1 polymer ?
#
loop_
_entity_poly.entity_id
_entity_poly.type
_entity_poly.pdbx_seq_one_letter_code
_entity_poly.pdbx_strand_id
1 'polypeptide(L)'
;MRERLFFRKLIDRAGEEGLPNDHLMEVAERVLKQLKVNRGELRSISAHGSVALGRGDEPYYILIVLRGKAAPRFHKFRELDHADLVITVGAREFEEDCIEERLGGATSCLLLLPYEPLIGEDFLKRMEICYKRHVVSESLQNLILEHRLASNRLLIKPEYFLYDKLKKLSTIYLLIRPLMRSCFEKNPEQSLSLVLPGFELALSSLISEGILVKRKGLYSPSEKHVSSVLSKSPIFLKLSGSLEHVFRLYLNASLSSPIDSLKEMSLDLPALKPVKLPDPLEFIEMETALGPQPLKIELGVKEFVERVYGIRREKVRVRRAAGVLNSTYVAEFPLNGSSMRLFVKRYLNWTDFKWAVAWIWSIGVKNFSLLASIRMSNEIYFVNKLMELGFNTAEILHVNWSRKILFQRFIDGENFLRILMGAEDDEKIDRISQEVGELLAKVHRSGICLGDCNPFSFLFAPDGKIYLVDLEQCSYDGSYAWDLAELLYYTARYLNSDQAERFASGLAEGYLKVGGREAILQAMDLKYARVLAPLSLPRTPSELREAIMRVVKK
;
A
#
# COMPACT_ATOMS: atom_id res chain seq x y z
N MET A 1 27.73 -25.89 -10.03
CA MET A 1 28.66 -26.72 -9.21
C MET A 1 29.73 -25.90 -8.47
N ARG A 2 30.25 -24.80 -9.05
CA ARG A 2 31.19 -23.88 -8.37
C ARG A 2 30.56 -23.00 -7.26
N GLU A 3 29.28 -22.65 -7.33
CA GLU A 3 28.58 -21.90 -6.27
C GLU A 3 28.30 -22.73 -5.00
N ARG A 4 28.00 -24.02 -5.14
CA ARG A 4 27.84 -24.94 -4.01
C ARG A 4 29.13 -25.14 -3.20
N LEU A 5 30.29 -24.96 -3.84
CA LEU A 5 31.59 -25.06 -3.18
C LEU A 5 31.97 -23.77 -2.44
N PHE A 6 31.43 -22.62 -2.87
CA PHE A 6 31.65 -21.32 -2.23
C PHE A 6 30.83 -21.18 -0.94
N PHE A 7 29.56 -21.65 -0.94
CA PHE A 7 28.73 -21.71 0.27
C PHE A 7 29.28 -22.66 1.33
N ARG A 8 29.86 -23.80 0.91
CA ARG A 8 30.47 -24.76 1.85
C ARG A 8 31.73 -24.19 2.51
N LYS A 9 32.55 -23.44 1.77
CA LYS A 9 33.75 -22.78 2.31
C LYS A 9 33.49 -21.57 3.22
N LEU A 10 32.29 -20.96 3.16
CA LEU A 10 31.88 -19.89 4.08
C LEU A 10 31.35 -20.46 5.40
N ILE A 11 30.72 -21.65 5.36
CA ILE A 11 30.31 -22.42 6.55
C ILE A 11 31.54 -23.01 7.26
N ASP A 12 32.53 -23.49 6.51
CA ASP A 12 33.74 -24.11 7.09
C ASP A 12 34.76 -23.11 7.68
N ARG A 13 34.52 -21.79 7.60
CA ARG A 13 35.41 -20.74 8.16
C ARG A 13 34.85 -20.01 9.39
N ALA A 14 33.66 -20.39 9.86
CA ALA A 14 33.07 -19.92 11.11
C ALA A 14 33.08 -20.99 12.22
N GLY A 15 33.92 -22.02 12.06
CA GLY A 15 34.05 -23.12 13.01
C GLY A 15 35.22 -22.88 13.96
N GLU A 16 34.94 -22.21 15.08
CA GLU A 16 35.51 -22.48 16.40
C GLU A 16 34.73 -21.58 17.39
N GLU A 17 34.04 -22.21 18.34
CA GLU A 17 33.12 -21.63 19.36
C GLU A 17 31.62 -21.49 18.99
N GLY A 18 31.03 -22.53 18.40
CA GLY A 18 29.57 -22.75 18.47
C GLY A 18 29.24 -23.86 19.47
N LEU A 19 28.21 -23.71 20.32
CA LEU A 19 27.72 -24.82 21.15
C LEU A 19 27.26 -25.98 20.23
N PRO A 20 27.80 -27.20 20.38
CA PRO A 20 27.37 -28.35 19.58
C PRO A 20 25.87 -28.63 19.78
N ASN A 21 25.19 -29.12 18.74
CA ASN A 21 23.79 -29.55 18.83
C ASN A 21 23.57 -30.54 20.00
N ASP A 22 24.60 -31.35 20.32
CA ASP A 22 24.63 -32.25 21.46
C ASP A 22 24.41 -31.52 22.81
N HIS A 23 25.00 -30.34 23.00
CA HIS A 23 24.82 -29.56 24.23
C HIS A 23 23.39 -29.01 24.36
N LEU A 24 22.82 -28.49 23.28
CA LEU A 24 21.41 -28.05 23.26
C LEU A 24 20.46 -29.20 23.57
N MET A 25 20.77 -30.39 23.04
CA MET A 25 20.00 -31.59 23.32
C MET A 25 20.12 -32.02 24.78
N GLU A 26 21.31 -31.97 25.39
CA GLU A 26 21.48 -32.21 26.82
C GLU A 26 20.66 -31.25 27.69
N VAL A 27 20.68 -29.95 27.36
CA VAL A 27 19.86 -28.95 28.06
C VAL A 27 18.37 -29.28 27.89
N ALA A 28 17.93 -29.61 26.68
CA ALA A 28 16.54 -30.01 26.42
C ALA A 28 16.14 -31.26 27.21
N GLU A 29 17.01 -32.26 27.34
CA GLU A 29 16.75 -33.46 28.13
C GLU A 29 16.60 -33.18 29.63
N ARG A 30 17.44 -32.29 30.18
CA ARG A 30 17.31 -31.83 31.58
C ARG A 30 15.96 -31.16 31.79
N VAL A 31 15.55 -30.29 30.87
CA VAL A 31 14.25 -29.61 30.88
C VAL A 31 13.09 -30.61 30.85
N LEU A 32 13.11 -31.58 29.93
CA LEU A 32 12.07 -32.61 29.82
C LEU A 32 11.94 -33.42 31.11
N LYS A 33 13.06 -33.79 31.73
CA LYS A 33 13.08 -34.52 33.00
C LYS A 33 12.47 -33.70 34.14
N GLN A 34 12.80 -32.41 34.25
CA GLN A 34 12.24 -31.53 35.27
C GLN A 34 10.73 -31.29 35.07
N LEU A 35 10.29 -31.19 33.81
CA LEU A 35 8.88 -31.04 33.44
C LEU A 35 8.08 -32.36 33.46
N LYS A 36 8.75 -33.50 33.67
CA LYS A 36 8.18 -34.86 33.63
C LYS A 36 7.46 -35.16 32.30
N VAL A 37 8.00 -34.66 31.19
CA VAL A 37 7.46 -34.89 29.83
C VAL A 37 8.17 -36.07 29.19
N ASN A 38 7.41 -37.06 28.72
CA ASN A 38 7.98 -38.22 28.03
C ASN A 38 8.25 -37.94 26.55
N ARG A 39 9.26 -38.60 25.96
CA ARG A 39 9.57 -38.46 24.53
C ARG A 39 8.39 -38.81 23.60
N GLY A 40 7.55 -39.77 23.98
CA GLY A 40 6.36 -40.15 23.20
C GLY A 40 5.29 -39.06 23.12
N GLU A 41 5.29 -38.11 24.05
CA GLU A 41 4.36 -36.98 24.08
C GLU A 41 4.83 -35.81 23.22
N LEU A 42 6.08 -35.84 22.73
CA LEU A 42 6.67 -34.74 21.97
C LEU A 42 6.22 -34.74 20.52
N ARG A 43 5.86 -33.55 20.05
CA ARG A 43 5.70 -33.23 18.63
C ARG A 43 6.95 -32.59 18.07
N SER A 44 7.53 -31.61 18.78
CA SER A 44 8.79 -30.97 18.40
C SER A 44 9.47 -30.30 19.60
N ILE A 45 10.78 -30.05 19.47
CA ILE A 45 11.59 -29.23 20.37
C ILE A 45 12.51 -28.35 19.52
N SER A 46 12.62 -27.07 19.85
CA SER A 46 13.54 -26.13 19.20
C SER A 46 14.14 -25.12 20.18
N ALA A 47 15.37 -24.69 19.90
CA ALA A 47 16.04 -23.60 20.59
C ALA A 47 16.02 -22.34 19.71
N HIS A 48 15.59 -21.20 20.25
CA HIS A 48 15.33 -19.96 19.53
C HIS A 48 16.22 -18.83 20.02
N GLY A 49 16.71 -18.01 19.09
CA GLY A 49 17.57 -16.87 19.38
C GLY A 49 18.94 -17.01 18.73
N SER A 50 19.92 -16.31 19.28
CA SER A 50 21.28 -16.26 18.73
C SER A 50 22.04 -17.58 18.85
N VAL A 51 21.53 -18.54 19.63
CA VAL A 51 22.10 -19.88 19.69
C VAL A 51 22.06 -20.61 18.34
N ALA A 52 21.04 -20.34 17.52
CA ALA A 52 20.97 -20.81 16.13
C ALA A 52 21.99 -20.13 15.19
N LEU A 53 22.66 -19.08 15.68
CA LEU A 53 23.77 -18.40 15.00
C LEU A 53 25.13 -18.87 15.54
N GLY A 54 25.16 -19.90 16.39
CA GLY A 54 26.35 -20.37 17.09
C GLY A 54 26.71 -19.55 18.34
N ARG A 55 25.89 -18.60 18.78
CA ARG A 55 26.14 -17.75 19.96
C ARG A 55 25.44 -18.31 21.19
N GLY A 56 26.07 -19.32 21.78
CA GLY A 56 25.60 -20.01 22.98
C GLY A 56 25.77 -19.25 24.30
N ASP A 57 26.54 -18.16 24.26
CA ASP A 57 26.84 -17.25 25.35
C ASP A 57 25.73 -16.20 25.60
N GLU A 58 24.77 -16.11 24.70
CA GLU A 58 23.66 -15.17 24.74
C GLU A 58 22.34 -15.89 25.09
N PRO A 59 21.35 -15.18 25.66
CA PRO A 59 20.05 -15.75 25.98
C PRO A 59 19.36 -16.45 24.81
N TYR A 60 18.79 -17.63 25.07
CA TYR A 60 17.95 -18.36 24.12
C TYR A 60 16.73 -18.99 24.80
N TYR A 61 15.68 -19.20 24.03
CA TYR A 61 14.41 -19.79 24.51
C TYR A 61 14.23 -21.19 23.96
N ILE A 62 13.66 -22.11 24.74
CA ILE A 62 13.32 -23.46 24.28
C ILE A 62 11.81 -23.56 24.09
N LEU A 63 11.38 -23.93 22.89
CA LEU A 63 9.98 -24.24 22.58
C LEU A 63 9.78 -25.75 22.55
N ILE A 64 8.86 -26.25 23.37
CA ILE A 64 8.46 -27.65 23.44
C ILE A 64 7.00 -27.75 23.01
N VAL A 65 6.76 -28.46 21.91
CA VAL A 65 5.40 -28.71 21.41
C VAL A 65 5.00 -30.15 21.72
N LEU A 66 3.88 -30.31 22.44
CA LEU A 66 3.33 -31.60 22.85
C LEU A 66 2.30 -32.09 21.82
N ARG A 67 2.17 -33.41 21.63
CA ARG A 67 1.16 -34.00 20.73
C ARG A 67 -0.27 -33.81 21.24
N GLY A 68 -0.45 -33.80 22.55
CA GLY A 68 -1.74 -33.57 23.21
C GLY A 68 -2.15 -32.10 23.20
N LYS A 69 -3.43 -31.84 23.49
CA LYS A 69 -3.89 -30.48 23.77
C LYS A 69 -3.29 -29.99 25.06
N ALA A 70 -2.69 -28.81 25.04
CA ALA A 70 -2.13 -28.17 26.23
C ALA A 70 -2.10 -26.66 26.04
N ALA A 71 -2.61 -25.93 27.03
CA ALA A 71 -2.46 -24.48 27.09
C ALA A 71 -0.96 -24.10 27.18
N PRO A 72 -0.55 -22.95 26.63
CA PRO A 72 0.83 -22.50 26.70
C PRO A 72 1.23 -22.27 28.18
N ARG A 73 2.41 -22.75 28.56
CA ARG A 73 3.02 -22.50 29.87
C ARG A 73 4.46 -22.01 29.69
N PHE A 74 4.86 -21.08 30.55
CA PHE A 74 6.12 -20.37 30.49
C PHE A 74 6.89 -20.69 31.76
N HIS A 75 8.06 -21.32 31.61
CA HIS A 75 8.88 -21.81 32.72
C HIS A 75 10.22 -21.10 32.73
N LYS A 76 10.60 -20.54 33.87
CA LYS A 76 11.96 -20.03 34.10
C LYS A 76 12.72 -21.03 34.96
N PHE A 77 13.91 -21.41 34.51
CA PHE A 77 14.79 -22.29 35.26
C PHE A 77 16.05 -21.53 35.66
N ARG A 78 16.42 -21.57 36.94
CA ARG A 78 17.59 -20.85 37.46
C ARG A 78 18.93 -21.56 37.18
N GLU A 79 18.88 -22.84 36.80
CA GLU A 79 20.04 -23.74 36.69
C GLU A 79 20.33 -24.19 35.24
N LEU A 80 19.75 -23.54 34.23
CA LEU A 80 20.01 -23.85 32.83
C LEU A 80 20.95 -22.82 32.22
N ASP A 81 22.01 -23.29 31.56
CA ASP A 81 23.01 -22.46 30.88
C ASP A 81 22.33 -21.61 29.79
N HIS A 82 22.15 -20.31 30.09
CA HIS A 82 21.62 -19.28 29.18
C HIS A 82 20.22 -19.54 28.57
N ALA A 83 19.51 -20.59 29.01
CA ALA A 83 18.14 -20.88 28.63
C ALA A 83 17.15 -20.07 29.50
N ASP A 84 16.93 -18.82 29.10
CA ASP A 84 16.16 -17.83 29.87
C ASP A 84 14.67 -18.20 30.05
N LEU A 85 14.10 -18.90 29.07
CA LEU A 85 12.67 -19.24 29.06
C LEU A 85 12.42 -20.55 28.31
N VAL A 86 11.63 -21.42 28.92
CA VAL A 86 11.10 -22.63 28.29
C VAL A 86 9.60 -22.48 28.13
N ILE A 87 9.09 -22.71 26.93
CA ILE A 87 7.68 -22.60 26.59
C ILE A 87 7.17 -23.98 26.21
N THR A 88 6.14 -24.46 26.90
CA THR A 88 5.45 -25.71 26.56
C THR A 88 4.06 -25.41 26.03
N VAL A 89 3.67 -25.98 24.89
CA VAL A 89 2.34 -25.76 24.27
C VAL A 89 1.87 -27.03 23.55
N GLY A 90 0.56 -27.24 23.45
CA GLY A 90 0.01 -28.34 22.65
C GLY A 90 0.09 -28.06 21.15
N ALA A 91 0.23 -29.11 20.34
CA ALA A 91 0.43 -28.98 18.89
C ALA A 91 -0.74 -28.27 18.20
N ARG A 92 -1.96 -28.51 18.68
CA ARG A 92 -3.16 -27.86 18.17
C ARG A 92 -3.17 -26.37 18.52
N GLU A 93 -2.90 -26.03 19.78
CA GLU A 93 -2.86 -24.63 20.23
C GLU A 93 -1.75 -23.85 19.53
N PHE A 94 -0.59 -24.46 19.31
CA PHE A 94 0.52 -23.88 18.55
C PHE A 94 0.16 -23.65 17.08
N GLU A 95 -0.48 -24.63 16.44
CA GLU A 95 -0.94 -24.50 15.05
C GLU A 95 -1.98 -23.40 14.89
N GLU A 96 -2.96 -23.32 15.80
CA GLU A 96 -3.95 -22.24 15.83
C GLU A 96 -3.29 -20.87 16.08
N ASP A 97 -2.23 -20.79 16.89
CA ASP A 97 -1.44 -19.56 17.09
C ASP A 97 -0.59 -19.17 15.86
N CYS A 98 -0.16 -20.14 15.06
CA CYS A 98 0.57 -19.89 13.82
C CYS A 98 -0.36 -19.41 12.69
N ILE A 99 -1.59 -19.93 12.60
CA ILE A 99 -2.51 -19.62 11.49
C ILE A 99 -3.27 -18.31 11.77
N GLU A 100 -3.70 -18.08 13.01
CA GLU A 100 -4.63 -17.01 13.36
C GLU A 100 -4.18 -16.14 14.56
N GLU A 101 -2.99 -16.37 15.13
CA GLU A 101 -2.55 -15.74 16.38
C GLU A 101 -3.59 -15.87 17.51
N ARG A 102 -4.17 -17.07 17.66
CA ARG A 102 -5.20 -17.36 18.68
C ARG A 102 -4.72 -17.10 20.10
N LEU A 103 -3.42 -17.30 20.37
CA LEU A 103 -2.76 -16.99 21.64
C LEU A 103 -2.14 -15.59 21.63
N GLY A 104 -2.46 -14.75 20.65
CA GLY A 104 -1.87 -13.43 20.43
C GLY A 104 -0.46 -13.47 19.86
N GLY A 105 -0.02 -14.62 19.31
CA GLY A 105 1.34 -14.81 18.83
C GLY A 105 2.35 -15.13 19.94
N ALA A 106 1.88 -15.47 21.15
CA ALA A 106 2.73 -15.71 22.32
C ALA A 106 3.77 -16.82 22.10
N THR A 107 3.44 -17.80 21.26
CA THR A 107 4.31 -18.95 20.97
C THR A 107 4.84 -18.89 19.54
N SER A 108 4.01 -18.50 18.58
CA SER A 108 4.38 -18.45 17.16
C SER A 108 5.40 -17.35 16.86
N CYS A 109 5.45 -16.26 17.64
CA CYS A 109 6.44 -15.18 17.45
C CYS A 109 7.90 -15.65 17.46
N LEU A 110 8.21 -16.78 18.11
CA LEU A 110 9.55 -17.38 18.11
C LEU A 110 10.00 -17.85 16.73
N LEU A 111 9.06 -18.13 15.81
CA LEU A 111 9.35 -18.52 14.43
C LEU A 111 9.77 -17.34 13.53
N LEU A 112 9.78 -16.11 14.07
CA LEU A 112 10.38 -14.92 13.43
C LEU A 112 11.86 -14.76 13.77
N LEU A 113 12.36 -15.52 14.73
CA LEU A 113 13.75 -15.52 15.16
C LEU A 113 14.48 -16.72 14.53
N PRO A 114 15.80 -16.64 14.36
CA PRO A 114 16.64 -17.81 14.11
C PRO A 114 16.36 -18.91 15.15
N TYR A 115 16.26 -20.16 14.71
CA TYR A 115 16.05 -21.30 15.59
C TYR A 115 16.75 -22.56 15.09
N GLU A 116 17.12 -23.42 16.03
CA GLU A 116 17.69 -24.75 15.78
C GLU A 116 16.66 -25.82 16.17
N PRO A 117 16.19 -26.65 15.22
CA PRO A 117 15.28 -27.75 15.51
C PRO A 117 16.02 -28.94 16.12
N LEU A 118 15.64 -29.34 17.33
CA LEU A 118 16.21 -30.52 18.02
C LEU A 118 15.38 -31.78 17.73
N ILE A 119 14.06 -31.63 17.68
CA ILE A 119 13.10 -32.71 17.36
C ILE A 119 11.99 -32.12 16.49
N GLY A 120 11.55 -32.85 15.47
CA GLY A 120 10.34 -32.52 14.72
C GLY A 120 10.49 -31.37 13.72
N GLU A 121 11.65 -31.26 13.07
CA GLU A 121 11.99 -30.22 12.09
C GLU A 121 10.91 -30.01 11.02
N ASP A 122 10.39 -31.09 10.41
CA ASP A 122 9.33 -30.99 9.40
C ASP A 122 8.05 -30.32 9.92
N PHE A 123 7.73 -30.53 11.19
CA PHE A 123 6.58 -29.88 11.81
C PHE A 123 6.85 -28.39 12.03
N LEU A 124 8.02 -28.05 12.56
CA LEU A 124 8.43 -26.66 12.80
C LEU A 124 8.49 -25.86 11.51
N LYS A 125 9.10 -26.40 10.44
CA LYS A 125 9.16 -25.74 9.12
C LYS A 125 7.78 -25.45 8.54
N ARG A 126 6.83 -26.39 8.68
CA ARG A 126 5.44 -26.14 8.25
C ARG A 126 4.79 -25.02 9.05
N MET A 127 4.94 -25.03 10.37
CA MET A 127 4.38 -23.99 11.24
C MET A 127 5.02 -22.62 11.00
N GLU A 128 6.32 -22.57 10.74
CA GLU A 128 7.07 -21.38 10.34
C GLU A 128 6.47 -20.74 9.08
N ILE A 129 6.24 -21.54 8.03
CA ILE A 129 5.65 -21.05 6.78
C ILE A 129 4.21 -20.56 7.02
N CYS A 130 3.40 -21.29 7.80
CA CYS A 130 2.05 -20.87 8.16
C CYS A 130 2.06 -19.51 8.89
N TYR A 131 2.94 -19.35 9.88
CA TYR A 131 3.02 -18.12 10.65
C TYR A 131 3.54 -16.94 9.84
N LYS A 132 4.58 -17.14 9.03
CA LYS A 132 5.09 -16.09 8.14
C LYS A 132 4.05 -15.68 7.11
N ARG A 133 3.25 -16.61 6.60
CA ARG A 133 2.10 -16.31 5.73
C ARG A 133 1.04 -15.46 6.44
N HIS A 134 0.73 -15.78 7.70
CA HIS A 134 -0.17 -14.95 8.52
C HIS A 134 0.38 -13.52 8.66
N VAL A 135 1.65 -13.38 9.06
CA VAL A 135 2.33 -12.08 9.21
C VAL A 135 2.32 -11.28 7.90
N VAL A 136 2.66 -11.90 6.77
CA VAL A 136 2.61 -11.25 5.46
C VAL A 136 1.20 -10.75 5.15
N SER A 137 0.18 -11.57 5.40
CA SER A 137 -1.22 -11.22 5.12
C SER A 137 -1.69 -10.04 5.97
N GLU A 138 -1.35 -10.03 7.27
CA GLU A 138 -1.67 -8.93 8.19
C GLU A 138 -1.01 -7.61 7.75
N SER A 139 0.30 -7.64 7.49
CA SER A 139 1.04 -6.46 7.03
C SER A 139 0.57 -5.98 5.65
N LEU A 140 0.23 -6.89 4.73
CA LEU A 140 -0.30 -6.56 3.41
C LEU A 140 -1.66 -5.84 3.52
N GLN A 141 -2.56 -6.36 4.35
CA GLN A 141 -3.85 -5.73 4.60
C GLN A 141 -3.66 -4.32 5.18
N ASN A 142 -2.73 -4.14 6.11
CA ASN A 142 -2.39 -2.84 6.68
C ASN A 142 -1.89 -1.85 5.62
N LEU A 143 -0.98 -2.28 4.75
CA LEU A 143 -0.50 -1.47 3.63
C LEU A 143 -1.62 -1.06 2.68
N ILE A 144 -2.52 -1.99 2.34
CA ILE A 144 -3.67 -1.71 1.47
C ILE A 144 -4.61 -0.71 2.11
N LEU A 145 -4.89 -0.82 3.41
CA LEU A 145 -5.78 0.13 4.09
C LEU A 145 -5.16 1.53 4.19
N GLU A 146 -3.84 1.61 4.39
CA GLU A 146 -3.12 2.87 4.45
C GLU A 146 -2.99 3.54 3.08
N HIS A 147 -2.53 2.78 2.07
CA HIS A 147 -2.17 3.28 0.74
C HIS A 147 -3.29 3.16 -0.29
N ARG A 148 -4.37 2.44 0.04
CA ARG A 148 -5.58 2.23 -0.77
C ARG A 148 -5.26 1.72 -2.17
N LEU A 149 -5.83 2.29 -3.22
CA LEU A 149 -5.63 1.80 -4.59
C LEU A 149 -4.16 1.86 -5.02
N ALA A 150 -3.43 2.90 -4.64
CA ALA A 150 -1.99 3.04 -4.87
C ALA A 150 -1.13 1.93 -4.25
N SER A 151 -1.68 1.12 -3.33
CA SER A 151 -0.95 -0.03 -2.79
C SER A 151 -0.53 -1.03 -3.87
N ASN A 152 -1.25 -1.12 -4.99
CA ASN A 152 -0.91 -1.99 -6.12
C ASN A 152 0.36 -1.55 -6.89
N ARG A 153 0.93 -0.39 -6.55
CA ARG A 153 2.20 0.13 -7.09
C ARG A 153 3.35 0.06 -6.07
N LEU A 154 3.09 -0.44 -4.87
CA LEU A 154 4.15 -0.68 -3.90
C LEU A 154 4.98 -1.89 -4.34
N LEU A 155 6.29 -1.74 -4.22
CA LEU A 155 7.30 -2.77 -4.40
C LEU A 155 7.89 -3.05 -3.02
N ILE A 156 7.59 -4.22 -2.49
CA ILE A 156 7.82 -4.60 -1.10
C ILE A 156 8.91 -5.67 -1.07
N LYS A 157 9.95 -5.44 -0.26
CA LYS A 157 11.00 -6.44 0.00
C LYS A 157 10.58 -7.39 1.14
N PRO A 158 10.98 -8.67 1.16
CA PRO A 158 10.62 -9.62 2.21
C PRO A 158 10.88 -9.12 3.64
N GLU A 159 11.97 -8.37 3.83
CA GLU A 159 12.41 -7.77 5.09
C GLU A 159 11.35 -6.85 5.70
N TYR A 160 10.53 -6.21 4.88
CA TYR A 160 9.41 -5.38 5.35
C TYR A 160 8.51 -6.15 6.29
N PHE A 161 8.08 -7.36 5.90
CA PHE A 161 7.11 -8.15 6.65
C PHE A 161 7.67 -8.60 8.00
N LEU A 162 8.95 -8.98 8.02
CA LEU A 162 9.65 -9.32 9.25
C LEU A 162 9.76 -8.10 10.18
N TYR A 163 10.35 -7.00 9.69
CA TYR A 163 10.60 -5.83 10.54
C TYR A 163 9.32 -5.12 10.98
N ASP A 164 8.26 -5.13 10.17
CA ASP A 164 6.94 -4.62 10.58
C ASP A 164 6.42 -5.37 11.81
N LYS A 165 6.45 -6.71 11.78
CA LYS A 165 6.00 -7.53 12.91
C LYS A 165 6.92 -7.42 14.12
N LEU A 166 8.25 -7.47 13.91
CA LEU A 166 9.21 -7.33 15.02
C LEU A 166 9.10 -5.96 15.70
N LYS A 167 8.91 -4.87 14.96
CA LYS A 167 8.76 -3.52 15.53
C LYS A 167 7.50 -3.42 16.38
N LYS A 168 6.37 -3.95 15.90
CA LYS A 168 5.12 -4.08 16.68
C LYS A 168 5.37 -4.89 17.96
N LEU A 169 5.90 -6.11 17.83
CA LEU A 169 6.20 -7.01 18.95
C LEU A 169 7.17 -6.39 19.97
N SER A 170 8.22 -5.70 19.53
CA SER A 170 9.18 -5.03 20.43
C SER A 170 8.51 -3.96 21.31
N THR A 171 7.37 -3.42 20.87
CA THR A 171 6.61 -2.41 21.62
C THR A 171 5.64 -3.07 22.59
N ILE A 172 4.99 -4.18 22.20
CA ILE A 172 3.89 -4.81 22.95
C ILE A 172 4.29 -6.05 23.76
N TYR A 173 5.45 -6.65 23.51
CA TYR A 173 5.88 -7.90 24.13
C TYR A 173 7.34 -7.77 24.58
N LEU A 174 7.54 -7.44 25.86
CA LEU A 174 8.89 -7.14 26.37
C LEU A 174 9.79 -8.37 26.44
N LEU A 175 9.22 -9.57 26.61
CA LEU A 175 9.98 -10.82 26.78
C LEU A 175 10.82 -11.17 25.55
N ILE A 176 10.37 -10.85 24.33
CA ILE A 176 11.13 -11.21 23.12
C ILE A 176 12.31 -10.26 22.84
N ARG A 177 12.41 -9.12 23.54
CA ARG A 177 13.42 -8.09 23.28
C ARG A 177 14.88 -8.56 23.40
N PRO A 178 15.29 -9.37 24.40
CA PRO A 178 16.65 -9.89 24.49
C PRO A 178 17.04 -10.69 23.24
N LEU A 179 16.15 -11.60 22.80
CA LEU A 179 16.36 -12.38 21.58
C LEU A 179 16.45 -11.50 20.34
N MET A 180 15.54 -10.53 20.20
CA MET A 180 15.58 -9.57 19.08
C MET A 180 16.87 -8.76 19.06
N ARG A 181 17.36 -8.32 20.22
CA ARG A 181 18.62 -7.58 20.33
C ARG A 181 19.79 -8.46 19.89
N SER A 182 19.85 -9.69 20.39
CA SER A 182 20.94 -10.61 20.04
C SER A 182 20.92 -11.00 18.56
N CYS A 183 19.74 -11.25 17.99
CA CYS A 183 19.60 -11.61 16.58
C CYS A 183 19.73 -10.39 15.65
N PHE A 184 18.86 -9.40 15.78
CA PHE A 184 18.69 -8.36 14.75
C PHE A 184 19.39 -7.04 15.04
N GLU A 185 19.72 -6.72 16.29
CA GLU A 185 20.52 -5.51 16.62
C GLU A 185 22.03 -5.82 16.55
N LYS A 186 22.47 -6.98 17.07
CA LYS A 186 23.87 -7.39 17.06
C LYS A 186 24.28 -8.15 15.78
N ASN A 187 23.43 -9.05 15.26
CA ASN A 187 23.78 -9.99 14.19
C ASN A 187 22.79 -9.98 12.99
N PRO A 188 22.44 -8.82 12.41
CA PRO A 188 21.35 -8.69 11.44
C PRO A 188 21.54 -9.55 10.18
N GLU A 189 22.72 -9.54 9.56
CA GLU A 189 22.95 -10.23 8.28
C GLU A 189 22.78 -11.75 8.39
N GLN A 190 23.40 -12.36 9.40
CA GLN A 190 23.27 -13.80 9.66
C GLN A 190 21.82 -14.16 10.00
N SER A 191 21.16 -13.35 10.84
CA SER A 191 19.76 -13.59 11.21
C SER A 191 18.82 -13.53 10.00
N LEU A 192 19.00 -12.56 9.11
CA LEU A 192 18.20 -12.45 7.89
C LEU A 192 18.40 -13.65 6.97
N SER A 193 19.64 -14.15 6.84
CA SER A 193 19.94 -15.31 5.98
C SER A 193 19.20 -16.59 6.39
N LEU A 194 18.90 -16.75 7.69
CA LEU A 194 18.16 -17.90 8.21
C LEU A 194 16.64 -17.67 8.19
N VAL A 195 16.17 -16.43 8.40
CA VAL A 195 14.74 -16.13 8.56
C VAL A 195 14.04 -15.84 7.23
N LEU A 196 14.69 -15.17 6.27
CA LEU A 196 14.04 -14.78 5.02
C LEU A 196 13.58 -15.94 4.12
N PRO A 197 14.26 -17.10 4.04
CA PRO A 197 13.78 -18.22 3.22
C PRO A 197 12.35 -18.67 3.54
N GLY A 198 11.96 -18.68 4.82
CA GLY A 198 10.59 -18.99 5.22
C GLY A 198 9.56 -17.94 4.74
N PHE A 199 9.96 -16.67 4.68
CA PHE A 199 9.11 -15.60 4.12
C PHE A 199 8.98 -15.75 2.61
N GLU A 200 10.06 -16.09 1.90
CA GLU A 200 10.02 -16.31 0.45
C GLU A 200 9.10 -17.45 0.06
N LEU A 201 9.07 -18.54 0.85
CA LEU A 201 8.13 -19.64 0.65
C LEU A 201 6.68 -19.19 0.89
N ALA A 202 6.42 -18.44 1.97
CA ALA A 202 5.10 -17.89 2.26
C ALA A 202 4.62 -16.92 1.15
N LEU A 203 5.49 -16.04 0.68
CA LEU A 203 5.23 -15.09 -0.41
C LEU A 203 4.95 -15.82 -1.73
N SER A 204 5.69 -16.89 -2.03
CA SER A 204 5.47 -17.71 -3.22
C SER A 204 4.08 -18.38 -3.20
N SER A 205 3.65 -18.88 -2.04
CA SER A 205 2.28 -19.40 -1.85
C SER A 205 1.23 -18.31 -2.10
N LEU A 206 1.40 -17.10 -1.57
CA LEU A 206 0.47 -15.98 -1.79
C LEU A 206 0.44 -15.49 -3.25
N ILE A 207 1.55 -15.62 -4.00
CA ILE A 207 1.57 -15.37 -5.45
C ILE A 207 0.73 -16.41 -6.17
N SER A 208 0.86 -17.70 -5.83
CA SER A 208 0.09 -18.78 -6.47
C SER A 208 -1.43 -18.64 -6.30
N GLU A 209 -1.87 -17.99 -5.23
CA GLU A 209 -3.28 -17.68 -4.95
C GLU A 209 -3.77 -16.38 -5.60
N GLY A 210 -2.87 -15.63 -6.26
CA GLY A 210 -3.19 -14.34 -6.87
C GLY A 210 -3.40 -13.20 -5.88
N ILE A 211 -2.93 -13.34 -4.63
CA ILE A 211 -2.95 -12.27 -3.62
C ILE A 211 -1.83 -11.27 -3.88
N LEU A 212 -0.64 -11.78 -4.22
CA LEU A 212 0.53 -11.01 -4.59
C LEU A 212 0.90 -11.23 -6.06
N VAL A 213 1.63 -10.28 -6.63
CA VAL A 213 2.28 -10.39 -7.94
C VAL A 213 3.75 -10.00 -7.81
N LYS A 214 4.60 -10.56 -8.67
CA LYS A 214 6.01 -10.17 -8.75
C LYS A 214 6.17 -9.04 -9.77
N ARG A 215 6.68 -7.89 -9.33
CA ARG A 215 6.96 -6.71 -10.17
C ARG A 215 8.40 -6.28 -9.98
N LYS A 216 9.17 -6.18 -11.07
CA LYS A 216 10.59 -5.76 -11.05
C LYS A 216 11.45 -6.51 -10.01
N GLY A 217 11.17 -7.81 -9.82
CA GLY A 217 11.89 -8.66 -8.85
C GLY A 217 11.36 -8.61 -7.41
N LEU A 218 10.46 -7.67 -7.08
CA LEU A 218 9.85 -7.46 -5.75
C LEU A 218 8.38 -7.87 -5.70
N TYR A 219 7.77 -7.79 -4.52
CA TYR A 219 6.39 -8.21 -4.28
C TYR A 219 5.45 -7.01 -4.27
N SER A 220 4.25 -7.17 -4.85
CA SER A 220 3.22 -6.14 -4.89
C SER A 220 1.83 -6.74 -4.69
N PRO A 221 0.90 -6.07 -4.00
CA PRO A 221 -0.50 -6.51 -3.93
C PRO A 221 -1.12 -6.62 -5.32
N SER A 222 -1.88 -7.70 -5.57
CA SER A 222 -2.66 -7.81 -6.80
C SER A 222 -3.84 -6.85 -6.79
N GLU A 223 -4.21 -6.33 -7.96
CA GLU A 223 -5.34 -5.39 -8.10
C GLU A 223 -6.65 -5.99 -7.57
N LYS A 224 -6.90 -7.27 -7.87
CA LYS A 224 -8.08 -8.01 -7.38
C LYS A 224 -8.10 -8.08 -5.84
N HIS A 225 -6.95 -8.35 -5.23
CA HIS A 225 -6.86 -8.44 -3.77
C HIS A 225 -7.06 -7.07 -3.11
N VAL A 226 -6.44 -6.01 -3.66
CA VAL A 226 -6.63 -4.63 -3.21
C VAL A 226 -8.12 -4.25 -3.22
N SER A 227 -8.82 -4.50 -4.34
CA SER A 227 -10.25 -4.22 -4.44
C SER A 227 -11.07 -5.03 -3.41
N SER A 228 -10.75 -6.32 -3.21
CA SER A 228 -11.46 -7.15 -2.23
C SER A 228 -11.25 -6.69 -0.79
N VAL A 229 -10.07 -6.17 -0.43
CA VAL A 229 -9.81 -5.66 0.92
C VAL A 229 -10.56 -4.35 1.15
N LEU A 230 -10.48 -3.43 0.18
CA LEU A 230 -11.13 -2.13 0.27
C LEU A 230 -12.67 -2.21 0.25
N SER A 231 -13.26 -3.25 -0.35
CA SER A 231 -14.71 -3.47 -0.34
C SER A 231 -15.24 -4.09 0.95
N LYS A 232 -14.42 -4.83 1.70
CA LYS A 232 -14.85 -5.62 2.88
C LYS A 232 -14.61 -4.92 4.22
N SER A 233 -13.72 -3.93 4.29
CA SER A 233 -13.25 -3.40 5.56
C SER A 233 -13.61 -1.92 5.78
N PRO A 234 -14.58 -1.59 6.67
CA PRO A 234 -14.58 -0.30 7.32
C PRO A 234 -13.32 -0.17 8.18
N ILE A 235 -12.63 0.97 8.07
CA ILE A 235 -11.36 1.31 8.76
C ILE A 235 -11.41 1.03 10.29
N PHE A 236 -12.59 1.08 10.89
CA PHE A 236 -12.82 0.85 12.32
C PHE A 236 -12.52 -0.58 12.80
N LEU A 237 -12.52 -1.59 11.91
CA LEU A 237 -12.13 -2.97 12.27
C LEU A 237 -10.62 -3.12 12.58
N LYS A 238 -9.80 -2.12 12.21
CA LYS A 238 -8.35 -2.10 12.46
C LYS A 238 -7.98 -1.94 13.94
N LEU A 239 -8.80 -1.23 14.72
CA LEU A 239 -8.48 -0.95 16.13
C LEU A 239 -8.84 -2.13 17.05
N SER A 240 -9.93 -2.86 16.76
CA SER A 240 -10.39 -3.94 17.61
C SER A 240 -9.49 -5.17 17.53
N GLY A 241 -9.05 -5.56 16.32
CA GLY A 241 -8.20 -6.75 16.13
C GLY A 241 -6.83 -6.62 16.80
N SER A 242 -6.10 -5.51 16.57
CA SER A 242 -4.78 -5.32 17.16
C SER A 242 -4.81 -5.24 18.69
N LEU A 243 -5.84 -4.62 19.28
CA LEU A 243 -6.01 -4.59 20.74
C LEU A 243 -6.36 -5.98 21.29
N GLU A 244 -7.17 -6.75 20.57
CA GLU A 244 -7.52 -8.12 20.92
C GLU A 244 -6.28 -9.04 20.92
N HIS A 245 -5.43 -8.95 19.89
CA HIS A 245 -4.19 -9.74 19.85
C HIS A 245 -3.24 -9.40 20.99
N VAL A 246 -3.07 -8.10 21.31
CA VAL A 246 -2.27 -7.67 22.46
C VAL A 246 -2.87 -8.24 23.77
N PHE A 247 -4.18 -8.15 23.95
CA PHE A 247 -4.83 -8.69 25.15
C PHE A 247 -4.67 -10.20 25.29
N ARG A 248 -4.88 -10.95 24.19
CA ARG A 248 -4.67 -12.40 24.12
C ARG A 248 -3.21 -12.78 24.41
N LEU A 249 -2.25 -12.02 23.87
CA LEU A 249 -0.82 -12.24 24.08
C LEU A 249 -0.47 -12.21 25.57
N TYR A 250 -0.90 -11.18 26.29
CA TYR A 250 -0.63 -11.06 27.73
C TYR A 250 -1.33 -12.14 28.55
N LEU A 251 -2.62 -12.39 28.31
CA LEU A 251 -3.37 -13.44 29.03
C LEU A 251 -2.74 -14.83 28.85
N ASN A 252 -2.36 -15.18 27.61
CA ASN A 252 -1.84 -16.51 27.31
C ASN A 252 -0.37 -16.68 27.67
N ALA A 253 0.39 -15.58 27.81
CA ALA A 253 1.76 -15.61 28.31
C ALA A 253 1.87 -15.96 29.82
N SER A 254 0.76 -16.30 30.49
CA SER A 254 0.69 -16.49 31.95
C SER A 254 1.08 -15.24 32.75
N LEU A 255 0.94 -14.07 32.14
CA LEU A 255 1.13 -12.76 32.77
C LEU A 255 -0.25 -12.25 33.16
N SER A 256 -0.60 -12.34 34.45
CA SER A 256 -1.91 -11.92 34.97
C SER A 256 -2.28 -10.46 34.65
N SER A 257 -1.28 -9.64 34.30
CA SER A 257 -1.41 -8.26 33.82
C SER A 257 -0.10 -7.78 33.15
N PRO A 258 -0.14 -6.81 32.21
CA PRO A 258 1.04 -6.07 31.76
C PRO A 258 1.87 -5.48 32.93
N ILE A 259 1.22 -5.20 34.06
CA ILE A 259 1.84 -4.65 35.27
C ILE A 259 2.53 -5.74 36.10
N ASP A 260 1.95 -6.94 36.20
CA ASP A 260 2.58 -8.05 36.92
C ASP A 260 3.80 -8.60 36.16
N SER A 261 3.76 -8.51 34.83
CA SER A 261 4.91 -8.75 33.95
C SER A 261 6.12 -7.88 34.31
N LEU A 262 5.86 -6.62 34.66
CA LEU A 262 6.89 -5.65 35.07
C LEU A 262 7.37 -5.86 36.51
N LYS A 263 6.58 -6.55 37.36
CA LYS A 263 6.93 -6.84 38.75
C LYS A 263 7.71 -8.15 38.91
N GLU A 264 7.38 -9.18 38.12
CA GLU A 264 8.09 -10.48 38.11
C GLU A 264 9.34 -10.47 37.22
N MET A 265 9.44 -9.54 36.27
CA MET A 265 10.72 -9.12 35.72
C MET A 265 11.47 -8.39 36.83
N SER A 266 12.37 -9.09 37.52
CA SER A 266 13.52 -8.43 38.15
C SER A 266 14.04 -7.40 37.16
N LEU A 267 13.93 -6.12 37.49
CA LEU A 267 14.16 -4.98 36.61
C LEU A 267 15.59 -4.96 36.07
N ASP A 268 15.88 -5.80 35.08
CA ASP A 268 17.01 -5.61 34.21
C ASP A 268 16.70 -4.40 33.34
N LEU A 269 17.20 -3.24 33.77
CA LEU A 269 17.23 -1.98 33.03
C LEU A 269 17.57 -2.14 31.52
N PRO A 270 18.42 -3.11 31.08
CA PRO A 270 18.64 -3.38 29.66
C PRO A 270 17.43 -3.89 28.88
N ALA A 271 16.49 -4.62 29.49
CA ALA A 271 15.30 -5.17 28.82
C ALA A 271 14.24 -4.09 28.52
N LEU A 272 14.21 -3.02 29.30
CA LEU A 272 13.35 -1.86 29.07
C LEU A 272 13.83 -0.96 27.93
N LYS A 273 15.13 -1.03 27.57
CA LYS A 273 15.66 -0.25 26.44
C LYS A 273 15.02 -0.73 25.13
N PRO A 274 14.50 0.19 24.29
CA PRO A 274 14.00 -0.15 22.96
C PRO A 274 15.06 -0.89 22.15
N VAL A 275 14.64 -1.91 21.40
CA VAL A 275 15.50 -2.61 20.45
C VAL A 275 15.69 -1.72 19.23
N LYS A 276 16.93 -1.58 18.75
CA LYS A 276 17.21 -0.82 17.54
C LYS A 276 16.97 -1.70 16.32
N LEU A 277 15.80 -1.56 15.72
CA LEU A 277 15.44 -2.24 14.47
C LEU A 277 15.38 -1.23 13.32
N PRO A 278 15.72 -1.64 12.09
CA PRO A 278 15.46 -0.85 10.89
C PRO A 278 13.99 -0.41 10.78
N ASP A 279 13.76 0.71 10.11
CA ASP A 279 12.41 1.19 9.87
C ASP A 279 11.78 0.41 8.71
N PRO A 280 10.61 -0.26 8.88
CA PRO A 280 10.02 -1.09 7.83
C PRO A 280 9.83 -0.35 6.50
N LEU A 281 9.54 0.96 6.54
CA LEU A 281 9.35 1.79 5.34
C LEU A 281 10.62 1.91 4.46
N GLU A 282 11.81 1.55 4.96
CA GLU A 282 13.03 1.45 4.16
C GLU A 282 12.98 0.31 3.13
N PHE A 283 12.13 -0.68 3.38
CA PHE A 283 11.96 -1.87 2.55
C PHE A 283 10.76 -1.78 1.60
N ILE A 284 10.19 -0.58 1.45
CA ILE A 284 9.11 -0.29 0.52
C ILE A 284 9.53 0.79 -0.47
N GLU A 285 9.33 0.49 -1.74
CA GLU A 285 9.50 1.40 -2.86
C GLU A 285 8.15 1.60 -3.55
N MET A 286 7.96 2.75 -4.19
CA MET A 286 6.84 3.03 -5.07
C MET A 286 7.32 2.94 -6.51
N GLU A 287 6.58 2.23 -7.35
CA GLU A 287 6.84 2.22 -8.79
C GLU A 287 6.48 3.58 -9.42
N THR A 288 7.46 4.24 -10.03
CA THR A 288 7.26 5.48 -10.80
C THR A 288 7.89 5.38 -12.20
N ALA A 289 7.64 6.38 -13.05
CA ALA A 289 8.23 6.44 -14.39
C ALA A 289 9.77 6.58 -14.37
N LEU A 290 10.35 7.07 -13.27
CA LEU A 290 11.80 7.13 -13.06
C LEU A 290 12.38 5.81 -12.51
N GLY A 291 11.55 4.78 -12.37
CA GLY A 291 11.90 3.52 -11.70
C GLY A 291 11.41 3.47 -10.24
N PRO A 292 11.78 2.41 -9.50
CA PRO A 292 11.46 2.30 -8.08
C PRO A 292 12.02 3.48 -7.27
N GLN A 293 11.19 4.13 -6.47
CA GLN A 293 11.57 5.24 -5.58
C GLN A 293 11.23 4.89 -4.13
N PRO A 294 12.14 5.03 -3.16
CA PRO A 294 11.85 4.66 -1.78
C PRO A 294 10.71 5.49 -1.18
N LEU A 295 9.77 4.82 -0.52
CA LEU A 295 8.57 5.44 0.03
C LEU A 295 8.86 6.34 1.25
N LYS A 296 9.89 5.98 2.03
CA LYS A 296 10.34 6.73 3.22
C LYS A 296 10.88 8.13 2.90
N ILE A 297 11.36 8.35 1.69
CA ILE A 297 12.09 9.57 1.34
C ILE A 297 11.12 10.75 1.22
N GLU A 298 11.30 11.75 2.09
CA GLU A 298 10.49 12.97 2.09
C GLU A 298 11.16 14.13 1.35
N LEU A 299 11.28 14.05 0.02
CA LEU A 299 11.86 15.16 -0.73
C LEU A 299 10.85 16.30 -0.87
N GLY A 300 11.31 17.52 -0.63
CA GLY A 300 10.67 18.73 -1.13
C GLY A 300 10.97 18.92 -2.62
N VAL A 301 10.39 19.95 -3.23
CA VAL A 301 10.45 20.13 -4.69
C VAL A 301 11.87 20.39 -5.16
N LYS A 302 12.61 21.27 -4.48
CA LYS A 302 13.99 21.61 -4.87
C LYS A 302 14.95 20.47 -4.57
N GLU A 303 14.76 19.79 -3.44
CA GLU A 303 15.54 18.61 -3.05
C GLU A 303 15.35 17.47 -4.06
N PHE A 304 14.12 17.25 -4.52
CA PHE A 304 13.82 16.26 -5.55
C PHE A 304 14.56 16.56 -6.85
N VAL A 305 14.50 17.82 -7.32
CA VAL A 305 15.17 18.22 -8.55
C VAL A 305 16.69 18.10 -8.45
N GLU A 306 17.27 18.49 -7.31
CA GLU A 306 18.71 18.34 -7.05
C GLU A 306 19.14 16.87 -7.07
N ARG A 307 18.42 15.99 -6.36
CA ARG A 307 18.79 14.59 -6.22
C ARG A 307 18.62 13.79 -7.52
N VAL A 308 17.56 14.06 -8.27
CA VAL A 308 17.20 13.27 -9.47
C VAL A 308 17.86 13.83 -10.73
N TYR A 309 17.93 15.15 -10.88
CA TYR A 309 18.42 15.79 -12.10
C TYR A 309 19.80 16.46 -11.92
N GLY A 310 20.38 16.45 -10.72
CA GLY A 310 21.69 17.06 -10.45
C GLY A 310 21.69 18.59 -10.53
N ILE A 311 20.51 19.23 -10.51
CA ILE A 311 20.39 20.68 -10.67
C ILE A 311 20.35 21.36 -9.30
N ARG A 312 21.31 22.27 -9.07
CA ARG A 312 21.40 23.04 -7.84
C ARG A 312 20.11 23.79 -7.52
N ARG A 313 19.72 23.83 -6.24
CA ARG A 313 18.43 24.34 -5.75
C ARG A 313 18.14 25.79 -6.13
N GLU A 314 19.17 26.62 -6.32
CA GLU A 314 19.03 28.04 -6.68
C GLU A 314 18.54 28.23 -8.12
N LYS A 315 18.82 27.25 -8.99
CA LYS A 315 18.38 27.26 -10.40
C LYS A 315 16.94 26.79 -10.57
N VAL A 316 16.31 26.27 -9.52
CA VAL A 316 14.95 25.74 -9.55
C VAL A 316 13.97 26.84 -9.16
N ARG A 317 13.14 27.26 -10.13
CA ARG A 317 12.06 28.23 -9.89
C ARG A 317 10.77 27.47 -9.63
N VAL A 318 10.17 27.70 -8.46
CA VAL A 318 8.87 27.11 -8.12
C VAL A 318 7.83 28.22 -8.11
N ARG A 319 6.79 28.07 -8.93
CA ARG A 319 5.68 29.02 -9.04
C ARG A 319 4.37 28.29 -8.73
N ARG A 320 3.37 29.00 -8.21
CA ARG A 320 2.01 28.43 -8.12
C ARG A 320 1.44 28.31 -9.52
N ALA A 321 0.77 27.20 -9.81
CA ALA A 321 0.00 27.09 -11.06
C ALA A 321 -1.18 28.06 -10.99
N ALA A 322 -1.34 28.93 -12.00
CA ALA A 322 -2.43 29.91 -12.03
C ALA A 322 -3.78 29.21 -12.28
N GLY A 323 -4.85 29.69 -11.63
CA GLY A 323 -6.23 29.24 -11.88
C GLY A 323 -6.69 27.98 -11.13
N VAL A 324 -5.80 27.26 -10.43
CA VAL A 324 -6.14 26.07 -9.64
C VAL A 324 -5.90 26.36 -8.16
N LEU A 325 -6.87 26.02 -7.30
CA LEU A 325 -6.89 26.34 -5.87
C LEU A 325 -5.58 25.93 -5.16
N ASN A 326 -4.89 26.92 -4.57
CA ASN A 326 -3.89 26.94 -3.49
C ASN A 326 -2.86 25.81 -3.24
N SER A 327 -2.82 24.72 -4.00
CA SER A 327 -2.06 23.51 -3.66
C SER A 327 -1.29 22.88 -4.83
N THR A 328 -1.30 23.52 -6.00
CA THR A 328 -0.57 23.10 -7.21
C THR A 328 0.57 24.05 -7.58
N TYR A 329 1.71 23.49 -7.95
CA TYR A 329 2.94 24.21 -8.25
C TYR A 329 3.57 23.71 -9.55
N VAL A 330 4.26 24.60 -10.25
CA VAL A 330 5.13 24.28 -11.39
C VAL A 330 6.56 24.56 -10.98
N ALA A 331 7.42 23.56 -11.13
CA ALA A 331 8.86 23.71 -10.94
C ALA A 331 9.54 23.78 -12.31
N GLU A 332 10.28 24.84 -12.57
CA GLU A 332 11.04 25.06 -13.80
C GLU A 332 12.53 25.05 -13.50
N PHE A 333 13.32 24.35 -14.31
CA PHE A 333 14.79 24.32 -14.18
C PHE A 333 15.48 23.99 -15.51
N PRO A 334 16.72 24.46 -15.71
CA PRO A 334 17.49 24.14 -16.92
C PRO A 334 18.02 22.71 -16.88
N LEU A 335 17.83 21.95 -17.96
CA LEU A 335 18.36 20.61 -18.17
C LEU A 335 18.77 20.45 -19.64
N ASN A 336 20.03 20.06 -19.91
CA ASN A 336 20.56 19.80 -21.25
C ASN A 336 20.29 20.94 -22.28
N GLY A 337 20.39 22.20 -21.84
CA GLY A 337 20.15 23.37 -22.71
C GLY A 337 18.68 23.74 -22.94
N SER A 338 17.73 22.97 -22.38
CA SER A 338 16.28 23.26 -22.41
C SER A 338 15.73 23.56 -21.01
N SER A 339 14.58 24.23 -20.95
CA SER A 339 13.87 24.46 -19.68
C SER A 339 12.89 23.32 -19.42
N MET A 340 13.20 22.47 -18.44
CA MET A 340 12.32 21.39 -18.00
C MET A 340 11.28 21.91 -17.02
N ARG A 341 10.07 21.34 -17.07
CA ARG A 341 8.96 21.65 -16.15
C ARG A 341 8.42 20.41 -15.47
N LEU A 342 8.13 20.54 -14.18
CA LEU A 342 7.44 19.52 -13.39
C LEU A 342 6.14 20.09 -12.84
N PHE A 343 5.09 19.28 -12.85
CA PHE A 343 3.85 19.58 -12.15
C PHE A 343 3.89 18.94 -10.76
N VAL A 344 3.60 19.73 -9.73
CA VAL A 344 3.63 19.28 -8.35
C VAL A 344 2.29 19.58 -7.70
N LYS A 345 1.62 18.55 -7.22
CA LYS A 345 0.30 18.65 -6.59
C LYS A 345 0.39 18.24 -5.13
N ARG A 346 -0.02 19.12 -4.22
CA ARG A 346 -0.13 18.85 -2.79
C ARG A 346 -1.59 18.61 -2.44
N TYR A 347 -1.88 17.51 -1.76
CA TYR A 347 -3.24 17.18 -1.35
C TYR A 347 -3.46 17.64 0.09
N LEU A 348 -4.40 18.56 0.28
CA LEU A 348 -4.79 19.06 1.59
C LEU A 348 -5.98 18.26 2.13
N ASN A 349 -6.09 18.15 3.46
CA ASN A 349 -7.28 17.54 4.08
C ASN A 349 -8.47 18.51 4.03
N TRP A 350 -9.44 18.43 4.95
CA TRP A 350 -10.67 19.23 5.06
C TRP A 350 -10.56 20.76 4.83
N THR A 351 -9.34 21.32 4.76
CA THR A 351 -9.09 22.69 4.33
C THR A 351 -9.25 22.95 2.83
N ASP A 352 -9.31 21.91 1.97
CA ASP A 352 -9.82 22.03 0.59
C ASP A 352 -11.37 22.07 0.63
N PHE A 353 -11.92 23.17 1.16
CA PHE A 353 -13.37 23.38 1.38
C PHE A 353 -14.23 23.05 0.15
N LYS A 354 -13.66 23.16 -1.06
CA LYS A 354 -14.33 22.83 -2.33
C LYS A 354 -14.95 21.42 -2.35
N TRP A 355 -14.23 20.40 -1.88
CA TRP A 355 -14.71 19.02 -1.98
C TRP A 355 -15.77 18.71 -0.93
N ALA A 356 -15.67 19.29 0.26
CA ALA A 356 -16.71 19.19 1.28
C ALA A 356 -18.02 19.82 0.80
N VAL A 357 -17.95 21.01 0.18
CA VAL A 357 -19.12 21.67 -0.41
C VAL A 357 -19.68 20.87 -1.58
N ALA A 358 -18.85 20.42 -2.52
CA ALA A 358 -19.27 19.62 -3.66
C ALA A 358 -19.95 18.33 -3.21
N TRP A 359 -19.40 17.63 -2.20
CA TRP A 359 -20.00 16.45 -1.60
C TRP A 359 -21.37 16.74 -1.01
N ILE A 360 -21.51 17.75 -0.13
CA ILE A 360 -22.81 18.13 0.47
C ILE A 360 -23.85 18.44 -0.61
N TRP A 361 -23.45 19.16 -1.66
CA TRP A 361 -24.33 19.59 -2.73
C TRP A 361 -24.77 18.45 -3.66
N SER A 362 -23.97 17.40 -3.76
CA SER A 362 -24.22 16.25 -4.63
C SER A 362 -24.68 14.98 -3.89
N ILE A 363 -25.01 15.08 -2.59
CA ILE A 363 -25.53 13.95 -1.79
C ILE A 363 -26.70 13.28 -2.51
N GLY A 364 -26.61 11.95 -2.66
CA GLY A 364 -27.63 11.14 -3.35
C GLY A 364 -27.48 11.12 -4.88
N VAL A 365 -26.49 11.82 -5.44
CA VAL A 365 -26.20 11.86 -6.88
C VAL A 365 -24.76 11.42 -7.16
N LYS A 366 -23.76 11.96 -6.45
CA LYS A 366 -22.34 11.57 -6.56
C LYS A 366 -21.66 11.57 -5.19
N ASN A 367 -20.76 10.61 -4.97
CA ASN A 367 -19.97 10.52 -3.74
C ASN A 367 -18.50 10.89 -4.02
N PHE A 368 -18.12 12.13 -3.72
CA PHE A 368 -16.74 12.61 -3.84
C PHE A 368 -15.83 12.09 -2.71
N SER A 369 -14.56 11.85 -3.04
CA SER A 369 -13.52 11.48 -2.08
C SER A 369 -12.99 12.72 -1.36
N LEU A 370 -13.19 12.81 -0.04
CA LEU A 370 -12.79 13.98 0.77
C LEU A 370 -11.35 13.90 1.33
N LEU A 371 -10.88 12.71 1.68
CA LEU A 371 -9.59 12.54 2.35
C LEU A 371 -8.42 12.69 1.37
N ALA A 372 -7.41 13.49 1.73
CA ALA A 372 -6.23 13.75 0.89
C ALA A 372 -5.50 12.47 0.47
N SER A 373 -5.39 11.50 1.38
CA SER A 373 -4.77 10.20 1.11
C SER A 373 -5.57 9.37 0.08
N ILE A 374 -6.90 9.45 0.09
CA ILE A 374 -7.75 8.78 -0.90
C ILE A 374 -7.55 9.43 -2.27
N ARG A 375 -7.68 10.76 -2.33
CA ARG A 375 -7.54 11.53 -3.58
C ARG A 375 -6.18 11.30 -4.25
N MET A 376 -5.10 11.38 -3.47
CA MET A 376 -3.75 11.10 -3.97
C MET A 376 -3.58 9.63 -4.39
N SER A 377 -4.16 8.70 -3.64
CA SER A 377 -4.12 7.28 -3.98
C SER A 377 -4.83 6.97 -5.29
N ASN A 378 -6.02 7.57 -5.50
CA ASN A 378 -6.78 7.47 -6.73
C ASN A 378 -5.99 8.04 -7.90
N GLU A 379 -5.41 9.23 -7.77
CA GLU A 379 -4.58 9.82 -8.82
C GLU A 379 -3.43 8.87 -9.20
N ILE A 380 -2.69 8.34 -8.21
CA ILE A 380 -1.59 7.40 -8.47
C ILE A 380 -2.07 6.16 -9.23
N TYR A 381 -3.20 5.60 -8.81
CA TYR A 381 -3.74 4.41 -9.42
C TYR A 381 -4.26 4.67 -10.84
N PHE A 382 -5.13 5.67 -11.02
CA PHE A 382 -5.83 5.93 -12.29
C PHE A 382 -4.93 6.54 -13.36
N VAL A 383 -3.95 7.37 -13.01
CA VAL A 383 -2.92 7.83 -13.96
C VAL A 383 -2.24 6.64 -14.63
N ASN A 384 -1.76 5.69 -13.82
CA ASN A 384 -1.04 4.54 -14.34
C ASN A 384 -1.99 3.53 -15.01
N LYS A 385 -3.20 3.33 -14.46
CA LYS A 385 -4.18 2.41 -15.04
C LYS A 385 -4.64 2.87 -16.43
N LEU A 386 -4.94 4.15 -16.60
CA LEU A 386 -5.31 4.71 -17.89
C LEU A 386 -4.14 4.64 -18.89
N MET A 387 -2.91 4.85 -18.43
CA MET A 387 -1.72 4.66 -19.27
C MET A 387 -1.56 3.21 -19.75
N GLU A 388 -1.77 2.23 -18.87
CA GLU A 388 -1.78 0.79 -19.23
C GLU A 388 -2.87 0.43 -20.23
N LEU A 389 -4.00 1.14 -20.20
CA LEU A 389 -5.10 1.01 -21.16
C LEU A 389 -4.87 1.79 -22.48
N GLY A 390 -3.74 2.49 -22.61
CA GLY A 390 -3.36 3.22 -23.82
C GLY A 390 -3.82 4.68 -23.88
N PHE A 391 -4.36 5.23 -22.79
CA PHE A 391 -4.71 6.65 -22.72
C PHE A 391 -3.50 7.50 -22.32
N ASN A 392 -3.47 8.76 -22.77
CA ASN A 392 -2.40 9.67 -22.40
C ASN A 392 -2.70 10.32 -21.05
N THR A 393 -1.79 10.17 -20.09
CA THR A 393 -1.87 10.81 -18.76
C THR A 393 -0.51 11.39 -18.38
N ALA A 394 -0.47 12.20 -17.31
CA ALA A 394 0.76 12.78 -16.81
C ALA A 394 1.53 11.77 -15.95
N GLU A 395 2.63 11.23 -16.49
CA GLU A 395 3.53 10.28 -15.80
C GLU A 395 3.89 10.75 -14.40
N ILE A 396 3.79 9.84 -13.43
CA ILE A 396 4.20 10.08 -12.04
C ILE A 396 5.70 9.84 -11.93
N LEU A 397 6.41 10.85 -11.46
CA LEU A 397 7.86 10.85 -11.32
C LEU A 397 8.27 10.54 -9.88
N HIS A 398 7.51 11.05 -8.90
CA HIS A 398 7.77 10.83 -7.48
C HIS A 398 6.51 11.00 -6.63
N VAL A 399 6.46 10.26 -5.52
CA VAL A 399 5.38 10.30 -4.53
C VAL A 399 6.00 10.56 -3.17
N ASN A 400 5.64 11.66 -2.54
CA ASN A 400 5.93 11.90 -1.14
C ASN A 400 4.65 11.59 -0.33
N TRP A 401 4.58 10.37 0.19
CA TRP A 401 3.36 9.85 0.79
C TRP A 401 3.00 10.54 2.11
N SER A 402 3.99 10.84 2.96
CA SER A 402 3.77 11.46 4.27
C SER A 402 3.29 12.90 4.13
N ARG A 403 3.92 13.69 3.26
CA ARG A 403 3.56 15.10 3.00
C ARG A 403 2.39 15.27 2.03
N LYS A 404 1.90 14.16 1.47
CA LYS A 404 0.82 14.11 0.47
C LYS A 404 1.13 14.98 -0.75
N ILE A 405 2.32 14.80 -1.33
CA ILE A 405 2.77 15.54 -2.51
C ILE A 405 3.04 14.55 -3.65
N LEU A 406 2.47 14.84 -4.82
CA LEU A 406 2.68 14.09 -6.04
C LEU A 406 3.45 14.93 -7.06
N PHE A 407 4.43 14.31 -7.72
CA PHE A 407 5.23 14.91 -8.76
C PHE A 407 4.91 14.21 -10.09
N GLN A 408 4.48 14.99 -11.07
CA GLN A 408 4.11 14.53 -12.39
C GLN A 408 4.90 15.26 -13.46
N ARG A 409 5.05 14.63 -14.62
CA ARG A 409 5.52 15.31 -15.83
C ARG A 409 4.57 16.47 -16.15
N PHE A 410 5.13 17.65 -16.39
CA PHE A 410 4.33 18.77 -16.86
C PHE A 410 3.89 18.51 -18.30
N ILE A 411 2.58 18.64 -18.58
CA ILE A 411 2.03 18.51 -19.92
C ILE A 411 1.87 19.91 -20.51
N ASP A 412 2.61 20.16 -21.59
CA ASP A 412 2.47 21.38 -22.37
C ASP A 412 1.25 21.26 -23.28
N GLY A 413 0.10 21.71 -22.78
CA GLY A 413 -1.16 21.65 -23.52
C GLY A 413 -2.14 22.74 -23.12
N GLU A 414 -3.07 23.02 -24.02
CA GLU A 414 -4.19 23.92 -23.78
C GLU A 414 -5.43 23.14 -23.35
N ASN A 415 -6.18 23.65 -22.37
CA ASN A 415 -7.39 22.97 -21.91
C ASN A 415 -8.52 23.08 -22.93
N PHE A 416 -9.38 22.07 -22.95
CA PHE A 416 -10.48 21.94 -23.91
C PHE A 416 -11.36 23.18 -24.00
N LEU A 417 -11.68 23.82 -22.86
CA LEU A 417 -12.52 25.02 -22.86
C LEU A 417 -11.90 26.17 -23.66
N ARG A 418 -10.60 26.44 -23.49
CA ARG A 418 -9.94 27.53 -24.23
C ARG A 418 -9.92 27.28 -25.72
N ILE A 419 -9.77 26.02 -26.14
CA ILE A 419 -9.74 25.66 -27.55
C ILE A 419 -11.12 25.82 -28.19
N LEU A 420 -12.19 25.48 -27.45
CA LEU A 420 -13.55 25.74 -27.89
C LEU A 420 -13.82 27.24 -28.03
N MET A 421 -13.43 28.05 -27.03
CA MET A 421 -13.63 29.50 -27.06
C MET A 421 -12.78 30.20 -28.13
N GLY A 422 -11.62 29.66 -28.47
CA GLY A 422 -10.73 30.14 -29.53
C GLY A 422 -10.92 29.45 -30.88
N ALA A 423 -12.02 28.73 -31.10
CA ALA A 423 -12.32 28.16 -32.40
C ALA A 423 -12.76 29.26 -33.37
N GLU A 424 -12.08 29.34 -34.51
CA GLU A 424 -12.34 30.36 -35.55
C GLU A 424 -13.52 29.99 -36.45
N ASP A 425 -13.84 28.69 -36.53
CA ASP A 425 -14.95 28.16 -37.30
C ASP A 425 -15.73 27.09 -36.52
N ASP A 426 -16.93 26.87 -37.01
CA ASP A 426 -17.92 25.92 -36.52
C ASP A 426 -17.46 24.46 -36.65
N GLU A 427 -16.74 24.12 -37.72
CA GLU A 427 -16.26 22.76 -37.98
C GLU A 427 -15.23 22.31 -36.93
N LYS A 428 -14.41 23.22 -36.45
CA LYS A 428 -13.43 22.98 -35.38
C LYS A 428 -14.13 22.67 -34.06
N ILE A 429 -15.23 23.35 -33.73
CA ILE A 429 -16.02 23.06 -32.53
C ILE A 429 -16.59 21.65 -32.62
N ASP A 430 -17.21 21.30 -33.76
CA ASP A 430 -17.80 19.99 -33.96
C ASP A 430 -16.74 18.88 -33.83
N ARG A 431 -15.62 19.02 -34.54
CA ARG A 431 -14.53 18.03 -34.55
C ARG A 431 -13.96 17.78 -33.16
N ILE A 432 -13.60 18.84 -32.44
CA ILE A 432 -12.95 18.72 -31.12
C ILE A 432 -13.93 18.17 -30.09
N SER A 433 -15.19 18.59 -30.15
CA SER A 433 -16.24 18.04 -29.29
C SER A 433 -16.45 16.55 -29.55
N GLN A 434 -16.44 16.14 -30.81
CA GLN A 434 -16.53 14.72 -31.21
C GLN A 434 -15.33 13.91 -30.71
N GLU A 435 -14.11 14.44 -30.83
CA GLU A 435 -12.89 13.80 -30.32
C GLU A 435 -12.94 13.58 -28.80
N VAL A 436 -13.37 14.59 -28.02
CA VAL A 436 -13.52 14.47 -26.56
C VAL A 436 -14.64 13.50 -26.20
N GLY A 437 -15.77 13.53 -26.91
CA GLY A 437 -16.88 12.61 -26.70
C GLY A 437 -16.46 11.16 -26.91
N GLU A 438 -15.74 10.90 -28.01
CA GLU A 438 -15.21 9.57 -28.33
C GLU A 438 -14.17 9.10 -27.31
N LEU A 439 -13.28 9.99 -26.87
CA LEU A 439 -12.29 9.70 -25.82
C LEU A 439 -12.98 9.32 -24.50
N LEU A 440 -13.95 10.11 -24.04
CA LEU A 440 -14.68 9.85 -22.81
C LEU A 440 -15.45 8.52 -22.89
N ALA A 441 -16.05 8.21 -24.03
CA ALA A 441 -16.72 6.93 -24.25
C ALA A 441 -15.75 5.74 -24.17
N LYS A 442 -14.52 5.88 -24.68
CA LYS A 442 -13.48 4.84 -24.55
C LYS A 442 -13.07 4.63 -23.09
N VAL A 443 -12.95 5.72 -22.31
CA VAL A 443 -12.68 5.65 -20.85
C VAL A 443 -13.81 4.91 -20.14
N HIS A 444 -15.07 5.29 -20.38
CA HIS A 444 -16.24 4.65 -19.77
C HIS A 444 -16.38 3.18 -20.16
N ARG A 445 -16.07 2.82 -21.42
CA ARG A 445 -16.05 1.43 -21.89
C ARG A 445 -15.01 0.58 -21.15
N SER A 446 -13.97 1.20 -20.62
CA SER A 446 -12.96 0.54 -19.76
C SER A 446 -13.45 0.36 -18.31
N GLY A 447 -14.68 0.75 -18.00
CA GLY A 447 -15.29 0.67 -16.68
C GLY A 447 -15.00 1.88 -15.78
N ILE A 448 -14.24 2.86 -16.25
CA ILE A 448 -13.72 3.98 -15.44
C ILE A 448 -14.60 5.21 -15.62
N CYS A 449 -14.97 5.86 -14.52
CA CYS A 449 -15.53 7.21 -14.50
C CYS A 449 -14.43 8.19 -14.07
N LEU A 450 -14.41 9.39 -14.63
CA LEU A 450 -13.51 10.47 -14.23
C LEU A 450 -13.92 11.13 -12.91
N GLY A 451 -15.23 11.27 -12.66
CA GLY A 451 -15.82 11.75 -11.41
C GLY A 451 -15.81 13.27 -11.22
N ASP A 452 -14.74 13.97 -11.65
CA ASP A 452 -14.68 15.43 -11.84
C ASP A 452 -14.40 15.70 -13.32
N CYS A 453 -15.39 15.37 -14.16
CA CYS A 453 -15.30 15.42 -15.61
C CYS A 453 -15.65 16.82 -16.12
N ASN A 454 -14.71 17.76 -15.96
CA ASN A 454 -14.87 19.14 -16.40
C ASN A 454 -13.95 19.42 -17.62
N PRO A 455 -14.11 20.54 -18.33
CA PRO A 455 -13.30 20.79 -19.54
C PRO A 455 -11.80 21.06 -19.25
N PHE A 456 -11.39 21.22 -18.00
CA PHE A 456 -9.98 21.34 -17.62
C PHE A 456 -9.30 19.97 -17.49
N SER A 457 -10.07 18.88 -17.39
CA SER A 457 -9.57 17.50 -17.30
C SER A 457 -8.99 16.98 -18.62
N PHE A 458 -9.18 17.73 -19.73
CA PHE A 458 -8.71 17.40 -21.07
C PHE A 458 -7.72 18.46 -21.56
N LEU A 459 -6.46 18.06 -21.78
CA LEU A 459 -5.41 18.93 -22.32
C LEU A 459 -5.02 18.48 -23.72
N PHE A 460 -5.12 19.39 -24.70
CA PHE A 460 -4.62 19.15 -26.04
C PHE A 460 -3.18 19.62 -26.12
N ALA A 461 -2.28 18.68 -26.36
CA ALA A 461 -0.87 18.94 -26.50
C ALA A 461 -0.49 19.20 -27.98
N PRO A 462 0.61 19.94 -28.25
CA PRO A 462 1.11 20.19 -29.59
C PRO A 462 1.46 18.92 -30.40
N ASP A 463 1.62 17.78 -29.73
CA ASP A 463 1.83 16.47 -30.37
C ASP A 463 0.55 15.87 -30.97
N GLY A 464 -0.57 16.60 -30.92
CA GLY A 464 -1.87 16.18 -31.44
C GLY A 464 -2.63 15.23 -30.52
N LYS A 465 -2.14 14.99 -29.29
CA LYS A 465 -2.77 14.08 -28.34
C LYS A 465 -3.57 14.84 -27.29
N ILE A 466 -4.62 14.17 -26.81
CA ILE A 466 -5.41 14.61 -25.65
C ILE A 466 -4.91 13.86 -24.42
N TYR A 467 -4.48 14.60 -23.40
CA TYR A 467 -4.07 14.10 -22.10
C TYR A 467 -5.20 14.27 -21.09
N LEU A 468 -5.46 13.20 -20.33
CA LEU A 468 -6.37 13.22 -19.18
C LEU A 468 -5.59 13.62 -17.92
N VAL A 469 -6.11 14.60 -17.20
CA VAL A 469 -5.49 15.14 -15.97
C VAL A 469 -6.52 15.27 -14.85
N ASP A 470 -6.03 15.47 -13.63
CA ASP A 470 -6.84 15.60 -12.40
C ASP A 470 -7.71 14.36 -12.10
N LEU A 471 -7.06 13.20 -11.99
CA LEU A 471 -7.71 11.89 -11.88
C LEU A 471 -8.03 11.47 -10.44
N GLU A 472 -8.04 12.43 -9.50
CA GLU A 472 -8.19 12.16 -8.07
C GLU A 472 -9.61 11.70 -7.66
N GLN A 473 -10.62 11.98 -8.48
CA GLN A 473 -12.02 11.57 -8.28
C GLN A 473 -12.44 10.38 -9.16
N CYS A 474 -11.51 9.80 -9.91
CA CYS A 474 -11.80 8.64 -10.74
C CYS A 474 -12.28 7.45 -9.89
N SER A 475 -13.16 6.64 -10.47
CA SER A 475 -13.75 5.47 -9.80
C SER A 475 -14.25 4.42 -10.81
N TYR A 476 -14.64 3.25 -10.29
CA TYR A 476 -15.32 2.17 -11.03
C TYR A 476 -16.81 2.08 -10.69
N ASP A 477 -17.44 3.18 -10.28
CA ASP A 477 -18.80 3.18 -9.72
C ASP A 477 -19.92 3.21 -10.78
N GLY A 478 -19.58 3.28 -12.07
CA GLY A 478 -20.54 3.31 -13.17
C GLY A 478 -21.30 4.63 -13.33
N SER A 479 -20.90 5.70 -12.66
CA SER A 479 -21.48 7.06 -12.78
C SER A 479 -21.17 7.76 -14.12
N TYR A 480 -21.27 7.06 -15.25
CA TYR A 480 -20.95 7.62 -16.58
C TYR A 480 -21.86 8.80 -16.97
N ALA A 481 -23.13 8.75 -16.57
CA ALA A 481 -24.09 9.84 -16.79
C ALA A 481 -23.71 11.11 -16.00
N TRP A 482 -23.08 10.97 -14.84
CA TRP A 482 -22.58 12.10 -14.06
C TRP A 482 -21.45 12.81 -14.82
N ASP A 483 -20.46 12.07 -15.32
CA ASP A 483 -19.33 12.64 -16.06
C ASP A 483 -19.79 13.43 -17.30
N LEU A 484 -20.74 12.85 -18.04
CA LEU A 484 -21.36 13.51 -19.19
C LEU A 484 -22.13 14.76 -18.80
N ALA A 485 -22.96 14.70 -17.77
CA ALA A 485 -23.73 15.84 -17.31
C ALA A 485 -22.80 16.97 -16.84
N GLU A 486 -21.82 16.66 -16.01
CA GLU A 486 -20.85 17.63 -15.51
C GLU A 486 -20.11 18.31 -16.65
N LEU A 487 -19.59 17.55 -17.62
CA LEU A 487 -18.88 18.11 -18.77
C LEU A 487 -19.78 19.02 -19.60
N LEU A 488 -21.03 18.59 -19.85
CA LEU A 488 -21.99 19.35 -20.64
C LEU A 488 -22.36 20.68 -19.96
N TYR A 489 -22.84 20.63 -18.71
CA TYR A 489 -23.31 21.81 -17.99
C TYR A 489 -22.16 22.77 -17.66
N TYR A 490 -21.01 22.25 -17.24
CA TYR A 490 -19.87 23.09 -16.87
C TYR A 490 -19.32 23.82 -18.10
N THR A 491 -19.17 23.13 -19.23
CA THR A 491 -18.62 23.74 -20.46
C THR A 491 -19.60 24.74 -21.06
N ALA A 492 -20.89 24.39 -21.15
CA ALA A 492 -21.91 25.26 -21.74
C ALA A 492 -22.05 26.62 -21.04
N ARG A 493 -21.70 26.71 -19.74
CA ARG A 493 -21.65 27.98 -18.98
C ARG A 493 -20.80 29.07 -19.66
N TYR A 494 -19.74 28.66 -20.34
CA TYR A 494 -18.74 29.56 -20.91
C TYR A 494 -18.93 29.81 -22.41
N LEU A 495 -19.86 29.10 -23.04
CA LEU A 495 -20.13 29.19 -24.47
C LEU A 495 -21.40 30.02 -24.73
N ASN A 496 -21.49 30.60 -25.93
CA ASN A 496 -22.77 31.14 -26.40
C ASN A 496 -23.71 29.99 -26.83
N SER A 497 -24.98 30.29 -27.12
CA SER A 497 -26.00 29.25 -27.38
C SER A 497 -25.67 28.38 -28.60
N ASP A 498 -25.23 28.99 -29.71
CA ASP A 498 -24.86 28.26 -30.93
C ASP A 498 -23.65 27.34 -30.70
N GLN A 499 -22.62 27.85 -30.02
CA GLN A 499 -21.44 27.07 -29.64
C GLN A 499 -21.79 25.94 -28.68
N ALA A 500 -22.67 26.18 -27.71
CA ALA A 500 -23.12 25.17 -26.75
C ALA A 500 -23.92 24.05 -27.41
N GLU A 501 -24.80 24.39 -28.37
CA GLU A 501 -25.57 23.42 -29.16
C GLU A 501 -24.65 22.54 -30.00
N ARG A 502 -23.70 23.15 -30.72
CA ARG A 502 -22.69 22.45 -31.51
C ARG A 502 -21.82 21.54 -30.67
N PHE A 503 -21.29 22.06 -29.56
CA PHE A 503 -20.52 21.29 -28.59
C PHE A 503 -21.31 20.08 -28.07
N ALA A 504 -22.55 20.27 -27.63
CA ALA A 504 -23.37 19.19 -27.10
C ALA A 504 -23.68 18.12 -28.16
N SER A 505 -23.96 18.55 -29.39
CA SER A 505 -24.22 17.65 -30.53
C SER A 505 -22.96 16.85 -30.88
N GLY A 506 -21.82 17.53 -31.07
CA GLY A 506 -20.53 16.89 -31.39
C GLY A 506 -20.07 15.93 -30.29
N LEU A 507 -20.17 16.33 -29.02
CA LEU A 507 -19.87 15.46 -27.88
C LEU A 507 -20.73 14.20 -27.90
N ALA A 508 -22.04 14.34 -28.13
CA ALA A 508 -22.95 13.21 -28.20
C ALA A 508 -22.65 12.29 -29.38
N GLU A 509 -22.40 12.84 -30.57
CA GLU A 509 -22.00 12.07 -31.75
C GLU A 509 -20.74 11.27 -31.50
N GLY A 510 -19.70 11.91 -30.94
CA GLY A 510 -18.44 11.26 -30.61
C GLY A 510 -18.62 10.14 -29.59
N TYR A 511 -19.37 10.41 -28.53
CA TYR A 511 -19.60 9.45 -27.47
C TYR A 511 -20.36 8.22 -27.96
N LEU A 512 -21.40 8.40 -28.78
CA LEU A 512 -22.23 7.31 -29.29
C LEU A 512 -21.50 6.38 -30.28
N LYS A 513 -20.33 6.76 -30.80
CA LYS A 513 -19.52 5.86 -31.64
C LYS A 513 -19.14 4.56 -30.93
N VAL A 514 -18.89 4.63 -29.62
CA VAL A 514 -18.41 3.47 -28.83
C VAL A 514 -19.04 3.36 -27.44
N GLY A 515 -19.73 4.41 -26.97
CA GLY A 515 -20.38 4.48 -25.67
C GLY A 515 -21.86 4.08 -25.70
N GLY A 516 -22.43 3.84 -24.52
CA GLY A 516 -23.83 3.45 -24.38
C GLY A 516 -24.78 4.65 -24.48
N ARG A 517 -25.81 4.54 -25.35
CA ARG A 517 -26.89 5.53 -25.51
C ARG A 517 -27.57 5.91 -24.19
N GLU A 518 -27.73 4.94 -23.29
CA GLU A 518 -28.38 5.13 -22.00
C GLU A 518 -27.67 6.17 -21.14
N ALA A 519 -26.34 6.17 -21.09
CA ALA A 519 -25.57 7.12 -20.27
C ALA A 519 -25.81 8.58 -20.70
N ILE A 520 -25.87 8.84 -22.01
CA ILE A 520 -26.17 10.17 -22.56
C ILE A 520 -27.60 10.61 -22.25
N LEU A 521 -28.56 9.70 -22.36
CA LEU A 521 -29.95 10.00 -22.04
C LEU A 521 -30.13 10.32 -20.55
N GLN A 522 -29.51 9.50 -19.69
CA GLN A 522 -29.54 9.72 -18.24
C GLN A 522 -28.83 11.01 -17.84
N ALA A 523 -27.77 11.42 -18.52
CA ALA A 523 -27.07 12.69 -18.24
C ALA A 523 -28.01 13.90 -18.33
N MET A 524 -29.10 13.81 -19.10
CA MET A 524 -30.14 14.83 -19.24
C MET A 524 -31.26 14.75 -18.18
N ASP A 525 -31.18 13.82 -17.23
CA ASP A 525 -32.14 13.72 -16.15
C ASP A 525 -32.17 14.99 -15.29
N LEU A 526 -33.36 15.38 -14.85
CA LEU A 526 -33.58 16.54 -13.98
C LEU A 526 -32.76 16.49 -12.68
N LYS A 527 -32.40 15.30 -12.19
CA LYS A 527 -31.57 15.14 -11.00
C LYS A 527 -30.17 15.76 -11.16
N TYR A 528 -29.56 15.66 -12.35
CA TYR A 528 -28.26 16.24 -12.63
C TYR A 528 -28.37 17.74 -12.89
N ALA A 529 -29.36 18.16 -13.69
CA ALA A 529 -29.64 19.57 -13.94
C ALA A 529 -29.87 20.36 -12.64
N ARG A 530 -30.54 19.77 -11.63
CA ARG A 530 -30.75 20.39 -10.32
C ARG A 530 -29.44 20.61 -9.55
N VAL A 531 -28.57 19.59 -9.51
CA VAL A 531 -27.27 19.69 -8.82
C VAL A 531 -26.36 20.70 -9.54
N LEU A 532 -26.38 20.72 -10.87
CA LEU A 532 -25.53 21.57 -11.69
C LEU A 532 -26.15 22.95 -12.00
N ALA A 533 -27.35 23.24 -11.50
CA ALA A 533 -28.05 24.50 -11.71
C ALA A 533 -27.22 25.76 -11.38
N PRO A 534 -26.44 25.81 -10.27
CA PRO A 534 -25.56 26.96 -9.99
C PRO A 534 -24.46 27.18 -11.03
N LEU A 535 -24.18 26.16 -11.85
CA LEU A 535 -23.19 26.16 -12.90
C LEU A 535 -23.78 26.46 -14.28
N SER A 536 -25.10 26.57 -14.43
CA SER A 536 -25.78 26.67 -15.73
C SER A 536 -26.73 27.87 -15.81
N LEU A 537 -26.94 28.42 -17.01
CA LEU A 537 -28.00 29.41 -17.23
C LEU A 537 -29.38 28.71 -17.25
N PRO A 538 -30.48 29.40 -16.91
CA PRO A 538 -31.81 28.78 -16.82
C PRO A 538 -32.29 28.05 -18.08
N ARG A 539 -31.84 28.48 -19.28
CA ARG A 539 -32.23 27.87 -20.57
C ARG A 539 -31.32 26.72 -21.00
N THR A 540 -30.09 26.65 -20.47
CA THR A 540 -29.08 25.66 -20.82
C THR A 540 -29.57 24.21 -20.74
N PRO A 541 -30.34 23.76 -19.71
CA PRO A 541 -30.83 22.38 -19.67
C PRO A 541 -31.71 21.99 -20.87
N SER A 542 -32.59 22.89 -21.32
CA SER A 542 -33.49 22.62 -22.44
C SER A 542 -32.73 22.60 -23.77
N GLU A 543 -31.83 23.58 -23.98
CA GLU A 543 -31.01 23.69 -25.19
C GLU A 543 -30.11 22.46 -25.37
N LEU A 544 -29.38 22.06 -24.32
CA LEU A 544 -28.54 20.86 -24.34
C LEU A 544 -29.36 19.59 -24.64
N ARG A 545 -30.55 19.47 -24.03
CA ARG A 545 -31.43 18.32 -24.25
C ARG A 545 -31.92 18.25 -25.70
N GLU A 546 -32.32 19.37 -26.29
CA GLU A 546 -32.76 19.40 -27.69
C GLU A 546 -31.63 19.03 -28.65
N ALA A 547 -30.43 19.58 -28.45
CA ALA A 547 -29.24 19.27 -29.23
C ALA A 547 -28.93 17.76 -29.21
N ILE A 548 -28.85 17.18 -28.01
CA ILE A 548 -28.55 15.76 -27.81
C ILE A 548 -29.65 14.87 -28.40
N MET A 549 -30.92 15.22 -28.22
CA MET A 549 -32.03 14.43 -28.76
C MET A 549 -32.07 14.43 -30.30
N ARG A 550 -31.56 15.48 -30.96
CA ARG A 550 -31.42 15.49 -32.42
C ARG A 550 -30.38 14.47 -32.90
N VAL A 551 -29.30 14.29 -32.16
CA VAL A 551 -28.28 13.27 -32.45
C VAL A 551 -28.81 11.87 -32.15
N VAL A 552 -29.40 11.66 -30.98
CA VAL A 552 -29.84 10.35 -30.49
C VAL A 552 -31.04 9.76 -31.29
N LYS A 553 -31.78 10.60 -32.01
CA LYS A 553 -32.90 10.18 -32.88
C LYS A 553 -32.48 9.86 -34.31
N LYS A 554 -31.29 10.29 -34.74
CA LYS A 554 -30.67 9.82 -35.98
C LYS A 554 -30.13 8.40 -35.74
#